data_AF-G5KFQ3-F1
#
_entry.id   AF-G5KFQ3-F1
#
_cell.length_a   1.000
_cell.length_b   1.000
_cell.length_c   1.000
_cell.angle_alpha   90.00
_cell.angle_beta   90.00
_cell.angle_gamma   90.00
#
_symmetry.space_group_name_H-M   'P 1'
#
loop_
_entity.id
_entity.type
_entity.pdbx_description
1 polymer ?
#
loop_
_entity_poly.entity_id
_entity_poly.type
_entity_poly.pdbx_seq_one_letter_code
_entity_poly.pdbx_strand_id
1 'polypeptide(L)'
;MASLVIAILDIVRLYYGKHFDEDSVSYNRFVKHLQYFAQRVLNGQVQGSNDSFLFEQVKLNYPEAYKCTEKIKDYLRTTFDFKMSSDEQVYLTIHIQRLYNSN
;
A
#
# COMPACT_ATOMS: atom_id res chain seq x y z
N MET A 1 11.51 6.48 9.32
CA MET A 1 10.56 5.34 9.35
C MET A 1 9.13 5.80 9.66
N ALA A 2 8.85 6.39 10.84
CA ALA A 2 7.50 6.84 11.21
C ALA A 2 6.85 7.82 10.22
N SER A 3 7.64 8.74 9.64
CA SER A 3 7.15 9.72 8.65
C SER A 3 6.60 9.09 7.37
N LEU A 4 7.22 8.02 6.87
CA LEU A 4 6.77 7.36 5.64
C LEU A 4 5.47 6.57 5.86
N VAL A 5 5.36 5.87 6.99
CA VAL A 5 4.14 5.13 7.34
C VAL A 5 2.95 6.09 7.42
N ILE A 6 3.12 7.23 8.11
CA ILE A 6 2.09 8.27 8.22
C ILE A 6 1.73 8.82 6.84
N ALA A 7 2.72 9.15 6.00
CA ALA A 7 2.44 9.66 4.65
C ALA A 7 1.62 8.69 3.80
N ILE A 8 1.91 7.39 3.87
CA ILE A 8 1.13 6.37 3.15
C ILE A 8 -0.30 6.28 3.72
N LEU A 9 -0.46 6.26 5.05
CA LEU A 9 -1.78 6.25 5.70
C LEU A 9 -2.59 7.50 5.31
N ASP A 10 -1.95 8.66 5.25
CA ASP A 10 -2.57 9.91 4.82
C ASP A 10 -3.03 9.86 3.36
N ILE A 11 -2.22 9.30 2.45
CA ILE A 11 -2.64 9.07 1.05
C ILE A 11 -3.93 8.23 1.02
N VAL A 12 -3.99 7.13 1.78
CA VAL A 12 -5.16 6.26 1.81
C VAL A 12 -6.37 7.00 2.41
N ARG A 13 -6.20 7.70 3.53
CA ARG A 13 -7.26 8.48 4.19
C ARG A 13 -7.82 9.55 3.26
N LEU A 14 -6.95 10.31 2.60
CA LEU A 14 -7.33 11.38 1.67
C LEU A 14 -7.98 10.82 0.40
N TYR A 15 -7.48 9.71 -0.13
CA TYR A 15 -8.05 9.05 -1.31
C TYR A 15 -9.52 8.66 -1.09
N TYR A 16 -9.82 8.05 0.07
CA TYR A 16 -11.18 7.58 0.40
C TYR A 16 -12.04 8.62 1.13
N GLY A 17 -11.47 9.73 1.58
CA GLY A 17 -12.19 10.75 2.35
C GLY A 17 -12.77 10.24 3.67
N LYS A 18 -12.17 9.20 4.28
CA LYS A 18 -12.66 8.59 5.52
C LYS A 18 -11.55 8.26 6.50
N HIS A 19 -11.87 8.30 7.79
CA HIS A 19 -11.03 7.73 8.84
C HIS A 19 -11.25 6.21 8.92
N PHE A 20 -10.21 5.49 9.30
CA PHE A 20 -10.26 4.04 9.48
C PHE A 20 -10.18 3.71 10.97
N ASP A 21 -10.81 2.62 11.37
CA ASP A 21 -10.75 2.12 12.75
C ASP A 21 -9.35 1.59 13.07
N GLU A 22 -8.62 2.31 13.93
CA GLU A 22 -7.26 2.00 14.32
C GLU A 22 -7.16 0.76 15.23
N ASP A 23 -8.26 0.38 15.88
CA ASP A 23 -8.33 -0.82 16.72
C ASP A 23 -8.63 -2.09 15.90
N SER A 24 -9.03 -1.93 14.63
CA SER A 24 -9.33 -3.06 13.76
C SER A 24 -8.09 -3.92 13.45
N VAL A 25 -8.31 -5.23 13.30
CA VAL A 25 -7.26 -6.18 12.90
C VAL A 25 -6.69 -5.83 11.53
N SER A 26 -7.54 -5.35 10.61
CA SER A 26 -7.15 -4.94 9.26
C SER A 26 -6.18 -3.75 9.30
N TYR A 27 -6.49 -2.71 10.07
CA TYR A 27 -5.62 -1.55 10.23
C TYR A 27 -4.28 -1.93 10.86
N ASN A 28 -4.32 -2.68 11.97
CA ASN A 28 -3.11 -3.13 12.65
C ASN A 28 -2.20 -3.96 11.74
N ARG A 29 -2.75 -4.87 10.92
CA ARG A 29 -1.97 -5.63 9.93
C ARG A 29 -1.40 -4.72 8.83
N PHE A 30 -2.17 -3.74 8.37
CA PHE A 30 -1.71 -2.80 7.37
C PHE A 30 -0.55 -1.95 7.87
N VAL A 31 -0.66 -1.35 9.07
CA VAL A 31 0.41 -0.55 9.68
C VAL A 31 1.68 -1.37 9.90
N LYS A 32 1.57 -2.61 10.43
CA LYS A 32 2.73 -3.49 10.58
C LYS A 32 3.44 -3.75 9.26
N HIS A 33 2.69 -4.03 8.19
CA HIS A 33 3.28 -4.18 6.87
C HIS A 33 3.98 -2.90 6.40
N LEU A 34 3.33 -1.75 6.55
CA LEU A 34 3.91 -0.45 6.18
C LEU A 34 5.21 -0.16 6.95
N GLN A 35 5.34 -0.57 8.21
CA GLN A 35 6.59 -0.39 8.97
C GLN A 35 7.76 -1.17 8.34
N TYR A 36 7.56 -2.44 7.98
CA TYR A 36 8.58 -3.23 7.30
C TYR A 36 8.84 -2.73 5.88
N PHE A 37 7.78 -2.34 5.16
CA PHE A 37 7.91 -1.81 3.82
C PHE A 37 8.66 -0.46 3.81
N ALA A 38 8.39 0.42 4.77
CA ALA A 38 9.12 1.68 4.93
C ALA A 38 10.61 1.44 5.17
N GLN A 39 10.99 0.42 5.95
CA GLN A 39 12.38 0.05 6.12
C GLN A 39 13.03 -0.37 4.80
N ARG A 40 12.33 -1.17 3.97
CA ARG A 40 12.81 -1.56 2.64
C ARG A 40 12.98 -0.35 1.72
N VAL A 41 12.02 0.57 1.69
CA VAL A 41 12.07 1.80 0.88
C VAL A 41 13.27 2.64 1.26
N LEU A 42 13.49 2.89 2.55
CA LEU A 42 14.59 3.74 3.03
C LEU A 42 15.97 3.12 2.77
N ASN A 43 16.04 1.79 2.63
CA ASN A 43 17.27 1.07 2.29
C ASN A 43 17.41 0.78 0.79
N GLY A 44 16.47 1.23 -0.06
CA GLY A 44 16.48 0.94 -1.50
C GLY A 44 16.28 -0.54 -1.85
N GLN A 45 15.71 -1.35 -0.95
CA GLN A 45 15.56 -2.79 -1.12
C GLN A 45 14.25 -3.13 -1.83
N VAL A 46 14.34 -3.46 -3.12
CA VAL A 46 13.19 -3.94 -3.90
C VAL A 46 13.07 -5.46 -3.72
N GLN A 47 11.88 -5.94 -3.37
CA GLN A 47 11.58 -7.36 -3.20
C GLN A 47 10.36 -7.75 -4.04
N GLY A 48 10.36 -8.99 -4.53
CA GLY A 48 9.28 -9.58 -5.32
C GLY A 48 9.71 -9.92 -6.74
N SER A 49 8.99 -10.84 -7.36
CA SER A 49 9.12 -11.19 -8.77
C SER A 49 7.90 -10.70 -9.55
N ASN A 50 7.99 -10.67 -10.88
CA ASN A 50 6.83 -10.33 -11.70
C ASN A 50 5.94 -11.59 -11.85
N ASP A 51 5.08 -11.88 -10.86
CA ASP A 51 3.90 -12.72 -11.13
C ASP A 51 2.81 -11.84 -11.76
N SER A 52 2.82 -11.80 -13.10
CA SER A 52 1.89 -10.97 -13.86
C SER A 52 0.43 -11.40 -13.70
N PHE A 53 0.16 -12.67 -13.42
CA PHE A 53 -1.21 -13.19 -13.38
C PHE A 53 -1.97 -12.68 -12.15
N LEU A 54 -1.38 -12.82 -10.97
CA LEU A 54 -2.00 -12.36 -9.73
C LEU A 54 -2.16 -10.83 -9.73
N PHE A 55 -1.17 -10.11 -10.25
CA PHE A 55 -1.23 -8.67 -10.39
C PHE A 55 -2.42 -8.22 -11.25
N GLU A 56 -2.62 -8.81 -12.43
CA GLU A 56 -3.76 -8.46 -13.28
C GLU A 56 -5.11 -8.85 -12.64
N GLN A 57 -5.20 -9.98 -11.95
CA GLN A 57 -6.42 -10.33 -11.23
C GLN A 57 -6.79 -9.33 -10.13
N VAL A 58 -5.80 -8.88 -9.35
CA VAL A 58 -6.02 -7.94 -8.25
C VAL A 58 -6.47 -6.58 -8.77
N LYS A 59 -5.91 -6.12 -9.90
CA LYS A 59 -6.35 -4.91 -10.59
C LYS A 59 -7.81 -4.99 -11.05
N LEU A 60 -8.22 -6.13 -11.58
CA LEU A 60 -9.59 -6.35 -12.05
C LEU A 60 -10.58 -6.46 -10.90
N ASN A 61 -10.22 -7.15 -9.82
CA ASN A 61 -11.11 -7.42 -8.69
C ASN A 61 -11.25 -6.20 -7.75
N TYR A 62 -10.19 -5.40 -7.59
CA TYR A 62 -10.14 -4.30 -6.63
C TYR A 62 -9.64 -2.99 -7.28
N PRO A 63 -10.34 -2.48 -8.31
CA PRO A 63 -9.85 -1.37 -9.13
C PRO A 63 -9.65 -0.07 -8.33
N GLU A 64 -10.50 0.21 -7.35
CA GLU A 64 -10.36 1.42 -6.52
C GLU A 64 -9.20 1.32 -5.53
N ALA A 65 -9.01 0.17 -4.88
CA ALA A 65 -7.84 -0.04 -4.02
C ALA A 65 -6.53 -0.04 -4.82
N TYR A 66 -6.56 -0.51 -6.07
CA TYR A 66 -5.42 -0.46 -6.97
C TYR A 66 -5.07 0.99 -7.34
N LYS A 67 -6.04 1.82 -7.70
CA LYS A 67 -5.81 3.26 -7.96
C LYS A 67 -5.19 3.98 -6.77
N CYS A 68 -5.62 3.67 -5.54
CA CYS A 68 -5.00 4.18 -4.33
C CYS A 68 -3.54 3.69 -4.20
N THR A 69 -3.28 2.41 -4.49
CA THR A 69 -1.92 1.85 -4.53
C THR A 69 -1.04 2.55 -5.57
N GLU A 70 -1.58 2.93 -6.73
CA GLU A 70 -0.83 3.70 -7.72
C GLU A 70 -0.42 5.08 -7.20
N LYS A 71 -1.28 5.76 -6.42
CA LYS A 71 -0.88 7.02 -5.75
C LYS A 71 0.28 6.83 -4.78
N ILE A 72 0.28 5.72 -4.03
CA ILE A 72 1.40 5.38 -3.14
C ILE A 72 2.67 5.10 -3.95
N LYS A 73 2.57 4.30 -5.03
CA LYS A 73 3.68 4.01 -5.95
C LYS A 73 4.30 5.29 -6.51
N ASP A 74 3.48 6.22 -6.99
CA ASP A 74 3.93 7.49 -7.56
C ASP A 74 4.61 8.37 -6.49
N TYR A 75 4.04 8.44 -5.29
CA TYR A 75 4.66 9.15 -4.16
C TYR A 75 6.05 8.58 -3.81
N LEU A 76 6.17 7.25 -3.73
CA LEU A 76 7.45 6.60 -3.45
C LEU A 76 8.46 6.82 -4.56
N ARG A 77 8.03 6.77 -5.82
CA ARG A 77 8.90 7.01 -6.97
C ARG A 77 9.42 8.43 -7.00
N THR A 78 8.58 9.42 -6.70
CA THR A 78 8.94 10.84 -6.78
C THR A 78 9.73 11.32 -5.57
N THR A 79 9.46 10.78 -4.38
CA THR A 79 10.06 11.26 -3.12
C THR A 79 11.30 10.47 -2.72
N PHE A 80 11.38 9.18 -3.06
CA PHE A 80 12.45 8.28 -2.63
C PHE A 80 13.20 7.59 -3.79
N ASP A 81 12.88 7.92 -5.05
CA ASP A 81 13.34 7.20 -6.25
C ASP A 81 13.05 5.67 -6.20
N PHE A 82 12.12 5.25 -5.35
CA PHE A 82 11.88 3.84 -5.09
C PHE A 82 10.91 3.24 -6.11
N LYS A 83 11.32 2.17 -6.80
CA LYS A 83 10.48 1.45 -7.75
C LYS A 83 9.77 0.28 -7.06
N MET A 84 8.51 0.49 -6.70
CA MET A 84 7.66 -0.55 -6.11
C MET A 84 7.44 -1.72 -7.10
N SER A 85 7.59 -2.96 -6.61
CA SER A 85 7.35 -4.18 -7.39
C SER A 85 5.85 -4.44 -7.61
N SER A 86 5.51 -5.36 -8.53
CA SER A 86 4.13 -5.82 -8.73
C SER A 86 3.60 -6.55 -7.50
N ASP A 87 4.40 -7.37 -6.85
CA ASP A 87 4.02 -8.12 -5.65
C ASP A 87 3.66 -7.19 -4.50
N GLU A 88 4.43 -6.12 -4.32
CA GLU A 88 4.15 -5.11 -3.32
C GLU A 88 2.86 -4.34 -3.66
N GLN A 89 2.62 -4.04 -4.94
CA GLN A 89 1.35 -3.44 -5.38
C GLN A 89 0.16 -4.37 -5.13
N VAL A 90 0.30 -5.67 -5.37
CA VAL A 90 -0.73 -6.69 -5.04
C VAL A 90 -1.03 -6.64 -3.55
N TYR A 91 0.01 -6.70 -2.72
CA TYR A 91 -0.13 -6.73 -1.28
C TYR A 91 -0.85 -5.48 -0.77
N LEU A 92 -0.38 -4.28 -1.16
CA LEU A 92 -1.00 -3.03 -0.76
C LEU A 92 -2.45 -2.94 -1.23
N THR A 93 -2.74 -3.33 -2.47
CA THR A 93 -4.10 -3.30 -3.01
C THR A 93 -5.05 -4.16 -2.17
N ILE A 94 -4.65 -5.39 -1.82
CA ILE A 94 -5.46 -6.29 -0.99
C ILE A 94 -5.66 -5.73 0.41
N HIS A 95 -4.61 -5.17 1.02
CA HIS A 95 -4.70 -4.61 2.37
C HIS A 95 -5.56 -3.34 2.43
N ILE A 96 -5.45 -2.47 1.43
CA ILE A 96 -6.30 -1.28 1.29
C ILE A 96 -7.75 -1.70 1.09
N GLN A 97 -8.02 -2.71 0.24
CA GLN A 97 -9.37 -3.22 0.06
C GLN A 97 -9.97 -3.78 1.37
N ARG A 98 -9.18 -4.55 2.13
CA ARG A 98 -9.61 -5.07 3.44
C ARG A 98 -9.87 -3.94 4.43
N LEU A 99 -8.98 -2.96 4.47
CA LEU A 99 -9.14 -1.79 5.31
C LEU A 99 -10.39 -0.98 4.95
N TYR A 100 -10.68 -0.85 3.65
CA TYR A 100 -11.90 -0.20 3.18
C TYR A 100 -13.17 -0.97 3.59
N ASN A 101 -13.14 -2.30 3.57
CA ASN A 101 -14.28 -3.16 3.93
C ASN A 101 -14.47 -3.37 5.43
N SER A 102 -13.44 -3.13 6.24
CA SER A 102 -13.55 -3.13 7.70
C SER A 102 -14.25 -1.84 8.14
N ASN A 103 -15.58 -1.89 8.15
CA ASN A 103 -16.45 -0.97 8.88
C ASN A 103 -16.86 -1.64 10.19
#